data_AF-A0A371AT20-F1
#
_entry.id   AF-A0A371AT20-F1
#
_cell.length_a   1.000
_cell.length_b   1.000
_cell.length_c   1.000
_cell.angle_alpha   90.00
_cell.angle_beta   90.00
_cell.angle_gamma   90.00
#
_symmetry.space_group_name_H-M   'P 1'
#
loop_
_entity.id
_entity.type
_entity.pdbx_description
1 polymer ?
#
loop_
_entity_poly.entity_id
_entity_poly.type
_entity_poly.pdbx_seq_one_letter_code
_entity_poly.pdbx_strand_id
1 'polypeptide(L)'
;MKKGFRILFFIFIVGIMSLTGCTGQKKVEEKTSIVGKWVSSAIQMEGNEVKLDPDEDEDMMISIEFEKEGKYKLNYDGSTKTGSWIQNGNKITLENIDKVEIDIELVKEKLNLSIIEEPQVTDKNPVWICEKQK
;
A
#
# COMPACT_ATOMS: atom_id res chain seq x y z
N MET A 1 64.81 31.93 34.79
CA MET A 1 65.24 32.19 33.38
C MET A 1 65.34 30.87 32.62
N LYS A 2 65.08 30.90 31.30
CA LYS A 2 64.96 29.79 30.31
C LYS A 2 63.50 29.31 30.15
N LYS A 3 62.67 29.98 29.34
CA LYS A 3 62.57 30.05 27.86
C LYS A 3 62.15 28.73 27.21
N GLY A 4 60.87 28.70 26.82
CA GLY A 4 60.40 28.31 25.49
C GLY A 4 60.50 26.84 25.12
N PHE A 5 59.36 26.15 25.08
CA PHE A 5 59.19 25.00 24.21
C PHE A 5 58.02 25.25 23.26
N ARG A 6 58.36 25.30 21.98
CA ARG A 6 57.50 25.62 20.85
C ARG A 6 56.67 24.40 20.45
N ILE A 7 55.42 24.66 20.09
CA ILE A 7 54.49 23.75 19.42
C ILE A 7 55.06 23.37 18.04
N LEU A 8 55.01 22.07 17.70
CA LEU A 8 55.03 21.62 16.30
C LEU A 8 54.15 20.36 16.16
N PHE A 9 53.17 20.50 15.28
CA PHE A 9 52.19 19.54 14.81
C PHE A 9 52.81 18.21 14.35
N PHE A 10 52.15 17.09 14.67
CA PHE A 10 52.11 15.91 13.80
C PHE A 10 50.67 15.33 13.80
N ILE A 11 50.00 15.51 12.65
CA ILE A 11 48.71 14.90 12.31
C ILE A 11 48.99 13.62 11.52
N PHE A 12 48.48 12.46 11.96
CA PHE A 12 47.98 11.33 11.13
C PHE A 12 47.41 10.23 12.07
N ILE A 13 46.09 10.20 12.34
CA ILE A 13 45.00 9.37 11.76
C ILE A 13 45.16 7.83 11.94
N VAL A 14 44.02 7.20 12.20
CA VAL A 14 43.67 5.76 12.26
C VAL A 14 43.69 5.20 13.69
N GLY A 15 42.59 4.81 14.31
CA GLY A 15 41.21 4.65 13.87
C GLY A 15 40.59 3.57 14.77
N ILE A 16 39.62 3.94 15.60
CA ILE A 16 38.65 2.98 16.16
C ILE A 16 37.32 3.73 16.21
N MET A 17 36.54 3.55 15.14
CA MET A 17 35.10 3.78 15.17
C MET A 17 34.53 2.86 16.25
N SER A 18 34.21 3.42 17.41
CA SER A 18 33.26 2.79 18.32
C SER A 18 31.93 2.71 17.58
N LEU A 19 31.59 1.49 17.16
CA LEU A 19 30.32 1.09 16.58
C LEU A 19 29.18 1.69 17.39
N THR A 20 28.57 2.74 16.85
CA THR A 20 27.19 3.11 17.16
C THR A 20 26.33 1.94 16.74
N GLY A 21 26.05 1.04 17.70
CA GLY A 21 25.11 -0.05 17.55
C GLY A 21 23.72 0.53 17.35
N CYS A 22 23.32 0.57 16.08
CA CYS A 22 21.98 0.76 15.53
C CYS A 22 20.88 1.04 16.55
N THR A 23 20.60 2.32 16.75
CA THR A 23 19.27 2.80 17.09
C THR A 23 18.29 2.09 16.16
N GLY A 24 17.48 1.18 16.71
CA GLY A 24 16.35 0.59 16.00
C GLY A 24 15.37 1.69 15.67
N GLN A 25 15.63 2.42 14.59
CA GLN A 25 14.60 3.15 13.87
C GLN A 25 13.63 2.06 13.39
N LYS A 26 12.60 1.80 14.19
CA LYS A 26 11.32 1.37 13.64
C LYS A 26 11.06 2.36 12.51
N LYS A 27 11.24 1.89 11.28
CA LYS A 27 10.81 2.60 10.08
C LYS A 27 9.37 2.96 10.39
N VAL A 28 9.12 4.24 10.68
CA VAL A 28 7.76 4.75 10.80
C VAL A 28 7.24 4.56 9.40
N GLU A 29 6.52 3.46 9.18
CA GLU A 29 5.72 3.29 7.98
C GLU A 29 4.79 4.50 7.98
N GLU A 30 5.12 5.45 7.11
CA GLU A 30 4.26 6.57 6.79
C GLU A 30 2.94 5.94 6.37
N LYS A 31 1.91 6.04 7.23
CA LYS A 31 0.58 5.54 6.92
C LYS A 31 0.07 6.37 5.76
N THR A 32 0.31 5.92 4.54
CA THR A 32 -0.33 6.45 3.33
C THR A 32 -1.83 6.32 3.55
N SER A 33 -2.50 7.46 3.64
CA SER A 33 -3.94 7.48 3.87
C SER A 33 -4.64 6.89 2.65
N ILE A 34 -5.34 5.77 2.87
CA ILE A 34 -6.15 5.11 1.84
C ILE A 34 -7.36 5.93 1.44
N VAL A 35 -7.71 6.97 2.20
CA VAL A 35 -8.85 7.85 1.94
C VAL A 35 -8.75 8.45 0.54
N GLY A 36 -9.83 8.36 -0.21
CA GLY A 36 -9.94 8.81 -1.59
C GLY A 36 -10.57 7.75 -2.49
N LYS A 37 -10.75 8.12 -3.77
CA LYS A 37 -11.27 7.23 -4.81
C LYS A 37 -10.13 6.45 -5.47
N TRP A 38 -10.34 5.15 -5.63
CA TRP A 38 -9.43 4.23 -6.29
C TRP A 38 -10.17 3.56 -7.44
N VAL A 39 -9.51 3.44 -8.58
CA VAL A 39 -10.10 2.84 -9.79
C VAL A 39 -9.09 1.87 -10.37
N SER A 40 -9.56 0.68 -10.76
CA SER A 40 -8.71 -0.34 -11.38
C SER A 40 -8.07 0.16 -12.66
N SER A 41 -6.77 -0.04 -12.78
CA SER A 41 -5.95 0.28 -13.96
C SER A 41 -5.45 -0.98 -14.67
N ALA A 42 -5.47 -2.11 -13.98
CA ALA A 42 -5.06 -3.41 -14.48
C ALA A 42 -5.72 -4.52 -13.66
N ILE A 43 -5.73 -5.73 -14.23
CA ILE A 43 -6.10 -6.97 -13.56
C ILE A 43 -4.94 -7.94 -13.67
N GLN A 44 -4.59 -8.57 -12.55
CA GLN A 44 -3.61 -9.64 -12.50
C GLN A 44 -4.33 -10.99 -12.34
N MET A 45 -4.04 -11.90 -13.28
CA MET A 45 -4.50 -13.30 -13.25
C MET A 45 -3.34 -14.22 -13.60
N GLU A 46 -3.12 -15.23 -12.77
CA GLU A 46 -2.08 -16.26 -12.98
C GLU A 46 -0.65 -15.71 -13.18
N GLY A 47 -0.35 -14.52 -12.64
CA GLY A 47 0.93 -13.86 -12.79
C GLY A 47 1.07 -13.00 -14.06
N ASN A 48 0.05 -12.99 -14.92
CA ASN A 48 -0.06 -12.06 -16.03
C ASN A 48 -0.84 -10.82 -15.59
N GLU A 49 -0.34 -9.64 -15.95
CA GLU A 49 -1.03 -8.36 -15.75
C GLU A 49 -1.58 -7.89 -17.09
N VAL A 50 -2.87 -7.56 -17.12
CA VAL A 50 -3.56 -6.96 -18.26
C VAL A 50 -3.97 -5.57 -17.85
N LYS A 51 -3.53 -4.55 -18.60
CA LYS A 51 -3.96 -3.17 -18.39
C LYS A 51 -5.40 -3.01 -18.90
N LEU A 52 -6.19 -2.23 -18.18
CA LEU A 52 -7.55 -1.89 -18.56
C LEU A 52 -7.56 -0.54 -19.28
N ASP A 53 -8.27 -0.46 -20.40
CA ASP A 53 -8.63 0.79 -21.05
C ASP A 53 -10.01 1.24 -20.54
N PRO A 54 -10.14 2.43 -19.93
CA PRO A 54 -11.43 2.92 -19.44
C PRO A 54 -12.52 3.05 -20.50
N ASP A 55 -12.16 3.19 -21.79
CA ASP A 55 -13.12 3.34 -22.88
C ASP A 55 -13.56 2.00 -23.48
N GLU A 56 -12.77 0.93 -23.29
CA GLU A 56 -13.05 -0.40 -23.86
C GLU A 56 -13.44 -1.45 -22.80
N ASP A 57 -13.00 -1.28 -21.55
CA ASP A 57 -13.05 -2.31 -20.50
C ASP A 57 -13.92 -1.90 -19.29
N GLU A 58 -14.87 -0.97 -19.45
CA GLU A 58 -15.70 -0.43 -18.34
C GLU A 58 -16.32 -1.53 -17.47
N ASP A 59 -16.82 -2.61 -18.08
CA ASP A 59 -17.46 -3.73 -17.40
C ASP A 59 -16.50 -4.55 -16.51
N MET A 60 -15.19 -4.48 -16.77
CA MET A 60 -14.16 -5.16 -15.97
C MET A 60 -13.58 -4.26 -14.87
N MET A 61 -13.93 -2.98 -14.86
CA MET A 61 -13.38 -2.03 -13.91
C MET A 61 -14.06 -2.10 -12.55
N ILE A 62 -13.26 -1.92 -11.49
CA ILE A 62 -13.73 -1.76 -10.12
C ILE A 62 -13.36 -0.36 -9.64
N SER A 63 -14.27 0.26 -8.88
CA SER A 63 -13.95 1.46 -8.12
C SER A 63 -14.33 1.33 -6.66
N ILE A 64 -13.47 1.81 -5.78
CA ILE A 64 -13.75 1.92 -4.36
C ILE A 64 -13.35 3.31 -3.86
N GLU A 65 -14.23 3.94 -3.10
CA GLU A 65 -13.96 5.21 -2.44
C GLU A 65 -13.97 5.00 -0.93
N PHE A 66 -12.87 5.37 -0.28
CA PHE A 66 -12.73 5.36 1.18
C PHE A 66 -12.89 6.77 1.73
N GLU A 67 -13.89 6.98 2.59
CA GLU A 67 -14.16 8.25 3.24
C GLU A 67 -13.43 8.36 4.59
N LYS A 68 -13.16 9.59 5.04
CA LYS A 68 -12.45 9.87 6.31
C LYS A 68 -13.16 9.33 7.56
N GLU A 69 -14.47 9.09 7.48
CA GLU A 69 -15.29 8.60 8.59
C GLU A 69 -15.34 7.07 8.68
N GLY A 70 -14.47 6.36 7.95
CA GLY A 70 -14.48 4.89 7.96
C GLY A 70 -15.62 4.31 7.13
N LYS A 71 -16.19 5.07 6.19
CA LYS A 71 -17.20 4.59 5.23
C LYS A 71 -16.56 4.30 3.88
N TYR A 72 -17.12 3.35 3.14
CA TYR A 72 -16.72 3.09 1.76
C TYR A 72 -17.90 3.03 0.81
N LYS A 73 -17.61 3.27 -0.48
CA LYS A 73 -18.49 3.00 -1.60
C LYS A 73 -17.74 2.19 -2.65
N LEU A 74 -18.17 0.96 -2.87
CA LEU A 74 -17.63 0.02 -3.86
C LEU A 74 -18.61 -0.08 -5.04
N ASN A 75 -18.10 0.00 -6.27
CA ASN A 75 -18.84 -0.33 -7.49
C ASN A 75 -18.15 -1.52 -8.16
N TYR A 76 -18.91 -2.61 -8.32
CA TYR A 76 -18.48 -3.87 -8.94
C TYR A 76 -19.70 -4.56 -9.55
N ASP A 77 -19.56 -5.09 -10.76
CA ASP A 77 -20.60 -5.87 -11.47
C ASP A 77 -21.96 -5.15 -11.51
N GLY A 78 -21.94 -3.88 -11.96
CA GLY A 78 -23.14 -3.02 -12.04
C GLY A 78 -23.79 -2.66 -10.70
N SER A 79 -23.23 -3.10 -9.57
CA SER A 79 -23.79 -2.94 -8.24
C SER A 79 -22.96 -2.00 -7.39
N THR A 80 -23.63 -1.08 -6.69
CA THR A 80 -23.00 -0.25 -5.67
C THR A 80 -23.21 -0.87 -4.28
N LYS A 81 -22.13 -1.13 -3.56
CA LYS A 81 -22.14 -1.54 -2.16
C LYS A 81 -21.55 -0.45 -1.28
N THR A 82 -22.09 -0.27 -0.09
CA THR A 82 -21.61 0.71 0.89
C THR A 82 -21.55 0.08 2.26
N GLY A 83 -20.57 0.49 3.05
CA GLY A 83 -20.42 -0.03 4.41
C GLY A 83 -19.34 0.71 5.17
N SER A 84 -18.85 0.07 6.23
CA SER A 84 -17.74 0.57 7.04
C SER A 84 -16.45 -0.15 6.68
N TRP A 85 -15.30 0.47 6.94
CA TRP A 85 -14.00 -0.17 6.76
C TRP A 85 -13.09 0.07 7.96
N ILE A 86 -12.16 -0.86 8.17
CA ILE A 86 -11.13 -0.79 9.19
C ILE A 86 -9.78 -1.06 8.52
N GLN A 87 -8.75 -0.29 8.89
CA GLN A 87 -7.39 -0.49 8.39
C GLN A 87 -6.44 -0.91 9.52
N ASN A 88 -5.76 -2.03 9.30
CA ASN A 88 -4.73 -2.58 10.17
C ASN A 88 -3.40 -2.68 9.40
N GLY A 89 -2.56 -1.64 9.49
CA GLY A 89 -1.37 -1.52 8.65
C GLY A 89 -1.75 -1.34 7.19
N ASN A 90 -1.28 -2.22 6.31
CA ASN A 90 -1.61 -2.21 4.88
C ASN A 90 -2.86 -3.03 4.53
N LYS A 91 -3.43 -3.77 5.49
CA LYS A 91 -4.64 -4.56 5.29
C LYS A 91 -5.87 -3.73 5.57
N ILE A 92 -6.86 -3.80 4.68
CA ILE A 92 -8.15 -3.14 4.80
C ILE A 92 -9.24 -4.19 4.84
N THR A 93 -10.12 -4.11 5.84
CA THR A 93 -11.29 -4.98 5.98
C THR A 93 -12.54 -4.17 5.71
N LEU A 94 -13.41 -4.67 4.83
CA LEU A 94 -14.74 -4.11 4.59
C LEU A 94 -15.76 -4.83 5.48
N GLU A 95 -16.56 -4.05 6.20
CA GLU A 95 -17.70 -4.54 6.98
C GLU A 95 -19.00 -4.36 6.17
N ASN A 96 -20.02 -5.14 6.52
CA ASN A 96 -21.34 -5.13 5.87
C ASN A 96 -21.30 -5.42 4.36
N ILE A 97 -20.38 -6.27 3.93
CA ILE A 97 -20.35 -6.78 2.57
C ILE A 97 -21.10 -8.12 2.51
N ASP A 98 -22.33 -8.09 2.00
CA ASP A 98 -23.13 -9.31 1.90
C ASP A 98 -22.54 -10.25 0.83
N LYS A 99 -22.30 -11.51 1.24
CA LYS A 99 -22.01 -12.69 0.40
C LYS A 99 -20.72 -12.63 -0.44
N VAL A 100 -19.86 -11.66 -0.22
CA VAL A 100 -18.62 -11.49 -0.99
C VAL A 100 -17.51 -11.14 -0.01
N GLU A 101 -16.50 -11.99 0.09
CA GLU A 101 -15.29 -11.64 0.84
C GLU A 101 -14.36 -10.87 -0.11
N ILE A 102 -13.74 -9.79 0.39
CA ILE A 102 -12.82 -8.99 -0.41
C ILE A 102 -11.54 -8.80 0.41
N ASP A 103 -10.42 -9.25 -0.17
CA ASP A 103 -9.10 -8.96 0.37
C ASP A 103 -8.58 -7.67 -0.27
N ILE A 104 -8.13 -6.75 0.57
CA ILE A 104 -7.66 -5.43 0.15
C ILE A 104 -6.32 -5.15 0.82
N GLU A 105 -5.32 -4.89 -0.02
CA GLU A 105 -3.97 -4.57 0.42
C GLU A 105 -3.44 -3.30 -0.25
N LEU A 106 -2.88 -2.40 0.55
CA LEU A 106 -2.14 -1.25 0.05
C LEU A 106 -0.68 -1.62 -0.22
N VAL A 107 -0.28 -1.67 -1.49
CA VAL A 107 1.09 -1.95 -1.92
C VAL A 107 1.69 -0.70 -2.55
N LYS A 108 2.53 0.00 -1.77
CA LYS A 108 3.10 1.31 -2.13
C LYS A 108 1.98 2.36 -2.35
N GLU A 109 1.73 2.73 -3.60
CA GLU A 109 0.73 3.72 -4.02
C GLU A 109 -0.42 3.09 -4.82
N LYS A 110 -0.51 1.75 -4.81
CA LYS A 110 -1.56 0.99 -5.48
C LYS A 110 -2.37 0.19 -4.48
N LEU A 111 -3.65 0.04 -4.76
CA LEU A 111 -4.57 -0.74 -3.95
C LEU A 111 -4.90 -2.04 -4.70
N ASN A 112 -4.49 -3.17 -4.14
CA ASN A 112 -4.81 -4.48 -4.68
C ASN A 112 -6.13 -4.95 -4.08
N LEU A 113 -7.05 -5.36 -4.95
CA LEU A 113 -8.41 -5.74 -4.60
C LEU A 113 -8.65 -7.15 -5.14
N SER A 114 -8.95 -8.12 -4.27
CA SER A 114 -9.26 -9.50 -4.68
C SER A 114 -10.64 -9.87 -4.18
N ILE A 115 -11.54 -10.20 -5.11
CA ILE A 115 -12.90 -10.63 -4.78
C ILE A 115 -12.90 -12.15 -4.64
N ILE A 116 -13.35 -12.63 -3.49
CA ILE A 116 -13.41 -14.03 -3.11
C ILE A 116 -14.88 -14.44 -3.20
N GLU A 117 -15.26 -15.04 -4.32
CA GLU A 117 -16.61 -15.55 -4.56
C GLU A 117 -16.69 -17.04 -4.20
N GLU A 118 -17.74 -17.44 -3.46
CA GLU A 118 -18.01 -18.86 -3.17
C GLU A 118 -19.19 -19.38 -4.01
N PRO A 119 -19.09 -20.60 -4.60
CA PRO A 119 -17.92 -21.47 -4.60
C PRO A 119 -16.82 -20.94 -5.52
N GLN A 120 -15.56 -21.08 -5.10
CA GLN A 120 -14.43 -20.67 -5.93
C GLN A 120 -14.40 -21.50 -7.21
N VAL A 121 -14.58 -20.85 -8.36
CA VAL A 121 -14.56 -21.51 -9.68
C VAL A 121 -13.11 -21.84 -10.09
N THR A 122 -12.13 -21.15 -9.53
CA THR A 122 -10.69 -21.33 -9.82
C THR A 122 -9.86 -21.26 -8.53
N ASP A 123 -8.65 -21.82 -8.54
CA ASP A 123 -7.73 -21.79 -7.39
C ASP A 123 -7.14 -20.38 -7.11
N LYS A 124 -7.41 -19.39 -7.97
CA LYS A 124 -6.83 -18.04 -7.88
C LYS A 124 -7.84 -16.97 -8.28
N ASN A 125 -8.19 -16.11 -7.34
CA ASN A 125 -9.03 -14.95 -7.62
C ASN A 125 -8.25 -13.89 -8.42
N PRO A 126 -8.90 -13.19 -9.36
CA PRO A 126 -8.31 -12.03 -10.00
C PRO A 126 -7.99 -10.95 -8.97
N VAL A 127 -6.87 -10.25 -9.21
CA VAL A 127 -6.46 -9.10 -8.41
C VAL A 127 -6.57 -7.85 -9.25
N TRP A 128 -7.50 -6.96 -8.91
CA TRP A 128 -7.58 -5.63 -9.49
C TRP A 128 -6.52 -4.74 -8.88
N ILE A 129 -5.70 -4.13 -9.73
CA ILE A 129 -4.66 -3.18 -9.35
C ILE A 129 -5.23 -1.77 -9.54
N CYS A 130 -5.59 -1.13 -8.43
CA CYS A 130 -6.25 0.16 -8.43
C CYS A 130 -5.28 1.31 -8.18
N GLU A 131 -5.48 2.41 -8.89
CA GLU A 131 -4.75 3.66 -8.74
C GLU A 131 -5.64 4.74 -8.14
N LYS A 132 -5.04 5.57 -7.28
CA LYS A 132 -5.73 6.66 -6.63
C LYS A 132 -6.05 7.76 -7.64
N GLN A 133 -7.32 8.11 -7.72
CA GLN A 133 -7.77 9.24 -8.53
C GLN A 133 -7.43 10.55 -7.81
N LYS A 134 -6.94 11.53 -8.57
CA LYS A 134 -6.53 12.85 -8.06
C LYS A 134 -7.73 13.77 -7.84
#